data_AF-A0A1I3K341-F1
#
_entry.id   AF-A0A1I3K341-F1
#
_cell.length_a   1.000
_cell.length_b   1.000
_cell.length_c   1.000
_cell.angle_alpha   90.00
_cell.angle_beta   90.00
_cell.angle_gamma   90.00
#
_symmetry.space_group_name_H-M   'P 1'
#
loop_
_entity.id
_entity.type
_entity.pdbx_description
1 polymer ?
#
loop_
_entity_poly.entity_id
_entity_poly.type
_entity_poly.pdbx_seq_one_letter_code
_entity_poly.pdbx_strand_id
1 'polypeptide(L)'
;MTPRQAQPVEVDPFDLPDWLGERDVVWSSDAGLRTGHRVPGRLVSAPDEIACDLLAVDEAYPQPVTATPLRSATHQAWRHGQIHLASYDGRLALLVPGTSFDADRALEAVGRLAKAVGASPVRYAVQLRVGHP
;
A
#
# COMPACT_ATOMS: atom_id res chain seq x y z
N MET A 1 24.75 -13.25 -3.31
CA MET A 1 23.46 -13.80 -3.74
C MET A 1 22.46 -12.65 -3.73
N THR A 2 22.17 -12.05 -4.88
CA THR A 2 21.23 -10.91 -4.94
C THR A 2 19.83 -11.44 -4.63
N PRO A 3 19.10 -10.87 -3.65
CA PRO A 3 17.74 -11.33 -3.37
C PRO A 3 16.90 -11.18 -4.64
N ARG A 4 16.27 -12.28 -5.07
CA ARG A 4 15.28 -12.24 -6.15
C ARG A 4 14.11 -11.41 -5.62
N GLN A 5 13.87 -10.23 -6.20
CA GLN A 5 12.72 -9.41 -5.83
C GLN A 5 11.44 -10.26 -6.01
N ALA A 6 10.62 -10.34 -4.97
CA ALA A 6 9.33 -11.02 -5.04
C ALA A 6 8.47 -10.32 -6.08
N GLN A 7 7.84 -11.06 -7.00
CA GLN A 7 6.88 -10.44 -7.91
C GLN A 7 5.58 -10.19 -7.14
N PRO A 8 4.99 -8.98 -7.19
CA PRO A 8 3.70 -8.77 -6.55
C PRO A 8 2.62 -9.60 -7.23
N VAL A 9 1.79 -10.27 -6.43
CA VAL A 9 0.65 -11.08 -6.87
C VAL A 9 -0.64 -10.35 -6.52
N GLU A 10 -1.52 -10.12 -7.49
CA GLU A 10 -2.76 -9.38 -7.29
C GLU A 10 -3.61 -9.95 -6.14
N VAL A 11 -4.22 -9.05 -5.36
CA VAL A 11 -5.12 -9.37 -4.25
C VAL A 11 -6.47 -8.71 -4.54
N ASP A 12 -7.54 -9.50 -4.45
CA ASP A 12 -8.90 -8.98 -4.51
C ASP A 12 -9.26 -8.29 -3.17
N PRO A 13 -9.72 -7.03 -3.15
CA PRO A 13 -10.21 -6.38 -1.93
C PRO A 13 -11.31 -7.16 -1.20
N PHE A 14 -12.11 -7.96 -1.91
CA PHE A 14 -13.18 -8.78 -1.33
C PHE A 14 -12.66 -10.02 -0.58
N ASP A 15 -11.40 -10.40 -0.81
CA ASP A 15 -10.74 -11.48 -0.08
C ASP A 15 -10.07 -10.96 1.22
N LEU A 16 -10.11 -9.65 1.46
CA LEU A 16 -9.56 -9.05 2.68
C LEU A 16 -10.50 -9.23 3.89
N PRO A 17 -9.98 -9.16 5.13
CA PRO A 17 -10.81 -9.26 6.32
C PRO A 17 -11.93 -8.20 6.39
N ASP A 18 -13.15 -8.64 6.71
CA ASP A 18 -14.36 -7.79 6.77
C ASP A 18 -14.20 -6.54 7.67
N TRP A 19 -13.40 -6.63 8.74
CA TRP A 19 -13.20 -5.53 9.68
C TRP A 19 -12.66 -4.25 9.02
N LEU A 20 -11.98 -4.37 7.86
CA LEU A 20 -11.51 -3.24 7.07
C LEU A 20 -12.67 -2.43 6.46
N GLY A 21 -13.79 -3.08 6.15
CA GLY A 21 -15.02 -2.44 5.66
C GLY A 21 -15.86 -1.83 6.79
N GLU A 22 -15.76 -2.39 7.99
CA GLU A 22 -16.75 -2.20 9.04
C GLU A 22 -16.32 -1.24 10.16
N ARG A 23 -15.01 -1.14 10.45
CA ARG A 23 -14.48 -0.47 11.64
C ARG A 23 -13.58 0.73 11.30
N ASP A 24 -13.19 1.47 12.33
CA ASP A 24 -12.14 2.49 12.19
C ASP A 24 -10.77 1.82 12.06
N VAL A 25 -9.98 2.27 11.09
CA VAL A 25 -8.71 1.67 10.70
C VAL A 25 -7.61 2.73 10.69
N VAL A 26 -6.50 2.43 11.36
CA VAL A 26 -5.29 3.25 11.29
C VAL A 26 -4.24 2.50 10.49
N TRP A 27 -3.80 3.07 9.37
CA TRP A 27 -2.55 2.65 8.76
C TRP A 27 -1.38 3.33 9.47
N SER A 28 -0.44 2.57 9.99
CA SER A 28 0.76 3.08 10.67
C SER A 28 2.02 2.73 9.91
N SER A 29 2.88 3.71 9.66
CA SER A 29 4.20 3.46 9.07
C SER A 29 5.17 2.90 10.12
N ASP A 30 5.89 1.85 9.75
CA ASP A 30 6.91 1.23 10.61
C ASP A 30 8.26 1.94 10.49
N ALA A 31 8.47 2.66 9.38
CA ALA A 31 9.62 3.50 9.13
C ALA A 31 9.19 4.88 8.59
N GLY A 32 10.16 5.79 8.42
CA GLY A 32 9.91 7.08 7.76
C GLY A 32 9.57 6.93 6.28
N LEU A 33 8.81 7.88 5.72
CA LEU A 33 8.35 7.85 4.32
C LEU A 33 9.47 7.94 3.27
N ARG A 34 10.64 8.48 3.63
CA ARG A 34 11.78 8.65 2.72
C ARG A 34 12.71 7.43 2.69
N THR A 35 12.15 6.24 2.80
CA THR A 35 12.89 4.97 2.84
C THR A 35 13.06 4.30 1.47
N GLY A 36 12.54 4.90 0.39
CA GLY A 36 12.62 4.42 -0.99
C GLY A 36 11.24 4.13 -1.58
N HIS A 37 11.14 3.20 -2.52
CA HIS A 37 9.87 2.73 -3.10
C HIS A 37 8.96 1.95 -2.14
N ARG A 38 9.47 1.40 -1.04
CA ARG A 38 8.66 0.61 -0.11
C ARG A 38 8.64 1.29 1.25
N VAL A 39 7.45 1.60 1.74
CA VAL A 39 7.24 2.02 3.13
C VAL A 39 6.54 0.89 3.86
N PRO A 40 7.26 0.18 4.75
CA PRO A 40 6.63 -0.85 5.58
C PRO A 40 5.58 -0.23 6.51
N GLY A 41 4.45 -0.92 6.66
CA GLY A 41 3.39 -0.46 7.55
C GLY A 41 2.43 -1.56 7.96
N ARG A 42 1.38 -1.15 8.67
CA ARG A 42 0.34 -2.04 9.21
C ARG A 42 -1.00 -1.33 9.27
N LEU A 43 -2.07 -2.04 8.95
CA LEU A 43 -3.44 -1.63 9.22
C LEU A 43 -3.84 -2.19 10.58
N VAL A 44 -4.42 -1.34 11.44
CA VAL A 44 -4.78 -1.70 12.81
C VAL A 44 -6.21 -1.27 13.09
N SER A 45 -7.00 -2.19 13.64
CA SER A 45 -8.30 -1.93 14.26
C SER A 45 -8.43 -2.88 15.46
N ALA A 46 -8.07 -2.41 16.66
CA ALA A 46 -7.87 -3.28 17.81
C ALA A 46 -9.06 -4.24 18.05
N PRO A 47 -8.82 -5.55 18.26
CA PRO A 47 -7.52 -6.20 18.43
C PRO A 47 -6.83 -6.65 17.12
N ASP A 48 -7.44 -6.41 15.97
CA ASP A 48 -7.02 -6.94 14.68
C ASP A 48 -5.92 -6.07 14.04
N GLU A 49 -4.94 -6.73 13.41
CA GLU A 49 -3.91 -6.07 12.62
C GLU A 49 -3.50 -6.90 11.41
N ILE A 50 -3.10 -6.23 10.33
CA ILE A 50 -2.44 -6.86 9.18
C ILE A 50 -1.26 -6.02 8.69
N ALA A 51 -0.19 -6.71 8.29
CA ALA A 51 0.92 -6.09 7.58
C ALA A 51 0.45 -5.53 6.24
N CYS A 52 0.66 -4.23 6.00
CA CYS A 52 0.24 -3.54 4.80
C CYS A 52 1.25 -2.46 4.44
N ASP A 53 1.99 -2.65 3.36
CA ASP A 53 3.03 -1.74 2.93
C ASP A 53 2.52 -0.79 1.83
N LEU A 54 3.16 0.37 1.69
CA LEU A 54 3.03 1.18 0.49
C LEU A 54 4.16 0.81 -0.48
N LEU A 55 3.83 0.56 -1.75
CA LEU A 55 4.78 0.15 -2.78
C LEU A 55 4.69 1.05 -4.01
N ALA A 56 5.73 1.84 -4.24
CA ALA A 56 5.89 2.73 -5.39
C ALA A 56 6.34 1.91 -6.62
N VAL A 57 5.56 1.94 -7.70
CA VAL A 57 5.73 1.00 -8.82
C VAL A 57 6.66 1.49 -9.94
N ASP A 58 7.07 2.76 -9.90
CA ASP A 58 7.93 3.36 -10.94
C ASP A 58 9.42 3.34 -10.55
N GLU A 59 9.81 2.83 -9.38
CA GLU A 59 11.23 2.66 -9.07
C GLU A 59 11.80 1.47 -9.86
N ALA A 60 12.88 1.75 -10.59
CA ALA A 60 13.62 0.79 -11.40
C ALA A 60 15.09 0.83 -10.98
N TYR A 61 15.41 0.37 -9.78
CA TYR A 61 16.81 0.17 -9.39
C TYR A 61 16.96 -0.90 -8.27
N PRO A 62 17.86 -1.89 -8.42
CA PRO A 62 18.62 -2.27 -9.62
C PRO A 62 17.79 -3.06 -10.66
N GLN A 63 16.54 -3.40 -10.36
CA GLN A 63 15.57 -4.02 -11.28
C GLN A 63 14.19 -3.36 -11.11
N PRO A 64 13.29 -3.47 -12.11
CA PRO A 64 11.92 -2.98 -11.97
C PRO A 64 11.21 -3.66 -10.80
N VAL A 65 10.69 -2.85 -9.86
CA VAL A 65 9.90 -3.34 -8.71
C VAL A 65 8.65 -4.11 -9.16
N THR A 66 8.12 -3.79 -10.34
CA THR A 66 6.96 -4.44 -10.93
C THR A 66 7.18 -4.74 -12.42
N ALA A 67 6.51 -5.78 -12.93
CA ALA A 67 6.45 -6.03 -14.36
C ALA A 67 5.59 -4.97 -15.07
N THR A 68 5.88 -4.69 -16.34
CA THR A 68 5.17 -3.69 -17.18
C THR A 68 3.64 -3.76 -17.13
N PRO A 69 2.99 -4.95 -17.13
CA PRO A 69 1.54 -5.04 -17.04
C PRO A 69 0.99 -4.50 -15.71
N LEU A 70 1.61 -4.88 -14.59
CA LEU A 70 1.19 -4.46 -13.26
C LEU A 70 1.42 -2.96 -13.05
N ARG A 71 2.54 -2.41 -13.54
CA ARG A 71 2.79 -0.96 -13.54
C ARG A 71 1.69 -0.22 -14.31
N SER A 72 1.35 -0.70 -15.50
CA SER A 72 0.28 -0.09 -16.32
C SER A 72 -1.08 -0.16 -15.62
N ALA A 73 -1.42 -1.29 -15.00
CA ALA A 73 -2.65 -1.47 -14.25
C ALA A 73 -2.73 -0.52 -13.05
N THR A 74 -1.65 -0.41 -12.26
CA THR A 74 -1.53 0.56 -11.15
C THR A 74 -1.78 1.99 -11.60
N HIS A 75 -1.19 2.42 -12.72
CA HIS A 75 -1.43 3.76 -13.27
C HIS A 75 -2.89 3.96 -13.71
N GLN A 76 -3.52 2.96 -14.32
CA GLN A 76 -4.92 3.05 -14.73
C GLN A 76 -5.86 3.14 -13.54
N ALA A 77 -5.75 2.22 -12.57
CA ALA A 77 -6.52 2.28 -11.33
C ALA A 77 -6.34 3.62 -10.63
N TRP A 78 -5.09 4.12 -10.59
CA TRP A 78 -4.81 5.40 -9.94
C TRP A 78 -5.55 6.58 -10.60
N ARG A 79 -5.58 6.62 -11.93
CA ARG A 79 -6.33 7.66 -12.68
C ARG A 79 -7.83 7.60 -12.43
N HIS A 80 -8.37 6.42 -12.13
CA HIS A 80 -9.79 6.22 -11.85
C HIS A 80 -10.16 6.33 -10.36
N GLY A 81 -9.25 6.83 -9.51
CA GLY A 81 -9.52 6.98 -8.07
C GLY A 81 -9.55 5.64 -7.32
N GLN A 82 -9.01 4.58 -7.91
CA GLN A 82 -8.91 3.23 -7.35
C GLN A 82 -7.48 2.94 -6.88
N ILE A 83 -7.29 1.82 -6.19
CA ILE A 83 -5.98 1.31 -5.77
C ILE A 83 -5.83 -0.14 -6.23
N HIS A 84 -4.64 -0.53 -6.69
CA HIS A 84 -4.31 -1.93 -6.88
C HIS A 84 -3.70 -2.49 -5.60
N LEU A 85 -4.11 -3.70 -5.25
CA LEU A 85 -3.58 -4.45 -4.11
C LEU A 85 -2.77 -5.63 -4.62
N ALA A 86 -1.69 -5.94 -3.92
CA ALA A 86 -0.95 -7.18 -4.15
C ALA A 86 -0.41 -7.75 -2.85
N SER A 87 -0.10 -9.04 -2.88
CA SER A 87 0.85 -9.65 -1.97
C SER A 87 2.25 -9.42 -2.51
N TYR A 88 3.11 -8.77 -1.71
CA TYR A 88 4.52 -8.56 -2.01
C TYR A 88 5.33 -9.04 -0.81
N ASP A 89 6.18 -10.04 -1.02
CA ASP A 89 7.02 -10.63 0.06
C ASP A 89 6.16 -11.12 1.26
N GLY A 90 5.00 -11.73 0.95
CA GLY A 90 4.05 -12.26 1.94
C GLY A 90 3.24 -11.20 2.70
N ARG A 91 3.36 -9.92 2.33
CA ARG A 91 2.65 -8.79 2.98
C ARG A 91 1.68 -8.15 1.99
N LEU A 92 0.54 -7.64 2.49
CA LEU A 92 -0.33 -6.81 1.67
C LEU A 92 0.44 -5.55 1.26
N ALA A 93 0.25 -5.10 0.03
CA ALA A 93 0.87 -3.90 -0.49
C ALA A 93 -0.16 -3.07 -1.28
N LEU A 94 -0.20 -1.77 -1.00
CA LEU A 94 -0.93 -0.78 -1.80
C LEU A 94 0.01 -0.30 -2.90
N LEU A 95 -0.33 -0.59 -4.16
CA LEU A 95 0.48 -0.19 -5.31
C LEU A 95 0.15 1.25 -5.69
N VAL A 96 1.18 2.09 -5.68
CA VAL A 96 1.04 3.53 -5.91
C VAL A 96 2.00 3.95 -7.03
N PRO A 97 1.55 4.74 -8.03
CA PRO A 97 2.46 5.31 -9.01
C PRO A 97 3.58 6.13 -8.35
N GLY A 98 4.70 6.33 -9.03
CA GLY A 98 5.84 7.09 -8.53
C GLY A 98 6.94 6.22 -7.94
N THR A 99 7.94 6.88 -7.36
CA THR A 99 9.19 6.29 -6.85
C THR A 99 9.37 6.47 -5.33
N SER A 100 8.51 7.27 -4.68
CA SER A 100 8.60 7.59 -3.26
C SER A 100 7.27 8.11 -2.72
N PHE A 101 7.20 8.30 -1.39
CA PHE A 101 6.01 8.74 -0.67
C PHE A 101 6.23 10.05 0.09
N ASP A 102 5.19 10.87 0.08
CA ASP A 102 4.95 11.95 1.02
C ASP A 102 3.65 11.65 1.82
N ALA A 103 3.30 12.54 2.75
CA ALA A 103 2.15 12.36 3.62
C ALA A 103 0.82 12.33 2.84
N ASP A 104 0.69 13.21 1.85
CA ASP A 104 -0.52 13.34 1.03
C ASP A 104 -0.75 12.07 0.20
N ARG A 105 0.31 11.53 -0.40
CA ARG A 105 0.24 10.30 -1.19
C ARG A 105 -0.06 9.07 -0.34
N ALA A 106 0.47 9.01 0.88
CA ALA A 106 0.12 7.96 1.83
C ALA A 106 -1.36 8.05 2.22
N LEU A 107 -1.85 9.24 2.55
CA LEU A 107 -3.26 9.48 2.87
C LEU A 107 -4.18 9.14 1.70
N GLU A 108 -3.81 9.52 0.49
CA GLU A 108 -4.57 9.22 -0.72
C GLU A 108 -4.65 7.71 -0.98
N ALA A 109 -3.53 6.99 -0.86
CA ALA A 109 -3.49 5.54 -1.05
C ALA A 109 -4.39 4.80 -0.04
N VAL A 110 -4.32 5.18 1.23
CA VAL A 110 -5.14 4.59 2.30
C VAL A 110 -6.62 4.96 2.13
N GLY A 111 -6.93 6.19 1.73
CA GLY A 111 -8.31 6.59 1.42
C GLY A 111 -8.90 5.83 0.23
N ARG A 112 -8.08 5.43 -0.74
CA ARG A 112 -8.50 4.58 -1.88
C ARG A 112 -8.69 3.11 -1.45
N LEU A 113 -7.86 2.60 -0.52
CA LEU A 113 -8.10 1.30 0.09
C LEU A 113 -9.47 1.25 0.78
N ALA A 114 -9.82 2.28 1.57
CA ALA A 114 -11.12 2.36 2.22
C ALA A 114 -12.27 2.16 1.22
N LYS A 115 -12.22 2.85 0.07
CA LYS A 115 -13.22 2.69 -0.99
C LYS A 115 -13.22 1.28 -1.60
N ALA A 116 -12.05 0.68 -1.78
CA ALA A 116 -11.92 -0.65 -2.36
C ALA A 116 -12.56 -1.75 -1.49
N VAL A 117 -12.51 -1.61 -0.17
CA VAL A 117 -13.16 -2.53 0.80
C VAL A 117 -14.57 -2.09 1.20
N GLY A 118 -15.17 -1.12 0.49
CA GLY A 118 -16.53 -0.64 0.76
C GLY A 118 -16.69 0.26 1.99
N ALA A 119 -15.58 0.67 2.62
CA ALA A 119 -15.59 1.60 3.75
C ALA A 119 -15.66 3.07 3.31
N SER A 120 -16.14 3.93 4.23
CA SER A 120 -15.99 5.37 4.10
C SER A 120 -14.55 5.79 4.45
N PRO A 121 -13.88 6.62 3.63
CA PRO A 121 -12.54 7.13 3.95
C PRO A 121 -12.45 7.88 5.29
N VAL A 122 -13.57 8.37 5.83
CA VAL A 122 -13.59 9.05 7.14
C VAL A 122 -13.26 8.12 8.31
N ARG A 123 -13.38 6.80 8.12
CA ARG A 123 -13.01 5.77 9.12
C ARG A 123 -11.53 5.42 9.07
N TYR A 124 -10.78 5.99 8.14
CA TYR A 124 -9.38 5.67 7.91
C TYR A 124 -8.50 6.83 8.34
N ALA A 125 -7.43 6.51 9.07
CA ALA A 125 -6.40 7.44 9.45
C ALA A 125 -5.01 6.93 9.05
N VAL A 126 -4.08 7.87 8.89
CA VAL A 126 -2.67 7.59 8.61
C VAL A 126 -1.83 8.11 9.76
N GLN A 127 -1.05 7.22 10.36
CA GLN A 127 -0.05 7.54 11.37
C GLN A 127 1.35 7.40 10.76
N LEU A 128 2.12 8.48 10.76
CA LEU A 128 3.43 8.55 10.13
C LEU A 128 4.55 8.73 11.14
N ARG A 129 5.67 8.05 10.91
CA ARG A 129 6.94 8.34 11.56
C ARG A 129 7.68 9.44 10.82
N VAL A 130 8.11 10.47 11.56
CA VAL A 130 8.83 11.64 11.01
C VAL A 130 10.34 11.36 10.85
N GLY A 131 10.89 10.39 11.60
CA GLY A 131 12.31 10.04 11.60
C GLY A 131 12.68 8.82 10.75
N HIS A 132 13.97 8.68 10.44
CA HIS A 132 14.56 7.44 9.93
C HIS A 132 14.93 6.54 11.12
N PRO A 133 14.76 5.20 11.05
CA PRO A 133 15.29 4.30 12.05
C PRO A 133 16.82 4.40 12.19
#